data_AF-A0AAD9FNA4-F1
#
_entry.id   AF-A0AAD9FNA4-F1
#
_cell.length_a   1.000
_cell.length_b   1.000
_cell.length_c   1.000
_cell.angle_alpha   90.00
_cell.angle_beta   90.00
_cell.angle_gamma   90.00
#
_symmetry.space_group_name_H-M   'P 1'
#
loop_
_entity.id
_entity.type
_entity.pdbx_description
1 polymer ?
#
loop_
_entity_poly.entity_id
_entity_poly.type
_entity_poly.pdbx_seq_one_letter_code
_entity_poly.pdbx_strand_id
1 'polypeptide(L)'
;MWEMSTHNLRVNGHNYEDYIQATEMFDEVLDRNLWALEDEKIVWELTVSEHRKQRPRRIVELEKDIQGRRMYAEWYPEGDDEDEQGRKVKKAADIPKPPRHAETIKTFQQVVENISELATNVPQQLSRAQRAANVREEIANLPQ
;
A
#
# COMPACT_ATOMS: atom_id res chain seq x y z
N MET A 1 -1.73 -59.73 -24.27
CA MET A 1 -0.48 -58.95 -24.39
C MET A 1 -0.11 -58.29 -23.07
N TRP A 2 -1.07 -57.69 -22.34
CA TRP A 2 -0.85 -57.11 -20.99
C TRP A 2 -0.37 -58.11 -19.93
N GLU A 3 -0.92 -59.33 -19.91
CA GLU A 3 -0.56 -60.38 -18.93
C GLU A 3 0.89 -60.86 -19.02
N MET A 4 1.54 -60.74 -20.18
CA MET A 4 2.95 -61.15 -20.34
C MET A 4 3.93 -60.10 -19.81
N SER A 5 3.50 -58.85 -19.68
CA SER A 5 4.34 -57.74 -19.20
C SER A 5 4.25 -57.51 -17.69
N THR A 6 3.34 -58.17 -16.96
CA THR A 6 3.08 -57.96 -15.52
C THR A 6 4.29 -58.20 -14.65
N HIS A 7 5.08 -59.23 -14.96
CA HIS A 7 6.26 -59.64 -14.19
C HIS A 7 7.40 -58.61 -14.26
N ASN A 8 7.39 -57.73 -15.27
CA ASN A 8 8.40 -56.69 -15.47
C ASN A 8 7.92 -55.30 -15.03
N LEU A 9 6.66 -55.17 -14.62
CA LEU A 9 6.11 -53.90 -14.15
C LEU A 9 6.44 -53.71 -12.66
N ARG A 10 6.83 -52.48 -12.32
CA ARG A 10 7.03 -52.05 -10.93
C ARG A 10 6.21 -50.79 -10.67
N VAL A 11 5.51 -50.74 -9.54
CA VAL A 11 4.71 -49.60 -9.10
C VAL A 11 5.30 -49.11 -7.78
N ASN A 12 5.72 -47.84 -7.71
CA ASN A 12 6.32 -47.23 -6.52
C ASN A 12 7.45 -48.06 -5.88
N GLY A 13 8.23 -48.78 -6.69
CA GLY A 13 9.36 -49.61 -6.23
C GLY A 13 9.03 -51.07 -5.89
N HIS A 14 7.75 -51.46 -5.86
CA HIS A 14 7.30 -52.83 -5.62
C HIS A 14 6.96 -53.56 -6.92
N ASN A 15 7.14 -54.89 -6.98
CA ASN A 15 6.75 -55.68 -8.14
C ASN A 15 5.22 -55.68 -8.29
N TYR A 16 4.75 -55.57 -9.52
CA TYR A 16 3.32 -55.41 -9.82
C TYR A 16 2.47 -56.61 -9.38
N GLU A 17 3.03 -57.81 -9.34
CA GLU A 17 2.31 -59.04 -8.93
C GLU A 17 1.94 -59.03 -7.44
N ASP A 18 2.81 -58.46 -6.60
CA ASP A 18 2.55 -58.25 -5.17
C ASP A 18 1.43 -57.20 -4.95
N TYR A 19 1.21 -56.32 -5.93
CA TYR A 19 0.21 -55.25 -5.91
C TYR A 19 -1.18 -55.76 -6.36
N ILE A 20 -1.25 -56.69 -7.32
CA ILE A 20 -2.52 -57.23 -7.85
C ILE A 20 -3.22 -58.15 -6.84
N GLN A 21 -2.48 -58.92 -6.05
CA GLN A 21 -3.07 -59.72 -4.97
C GLN A 21 -3.56 -58.88 -3.79
N ALA A 22 -3.11 -57.63 -3.71
CA ALA A 22 -3.56 -56.64 -2.73
C ALA A 22 -4.63 -55.72 -3.33
N THR A 23 -5.62 -56.27 -4.06
CA THR A 23 -6.83 -55.50 -4.41
C THR A 23 -7.37 -54.88 -3.12
N GLU A 24 -7.24 -53.56 -2.99
CA GLU A 24 -7.56 -52.84 -1.77
C GLU A 24 -8.99 -53.19 -1.34
N MET A 25 -9.12 -53.76 -0.14
CA MET A 25 -10.40 -53.82 0.53
C MET A 25 -10.89 -52.38 0.70
N PHE A 26 -12.20 -52.15 0.54
CA PHE A 26 -12.79 -50.82 0.69
C PHE A 26 -12.29 -50.15 1.97
N ASP A 27 -11.53 -49.07 1.82
CA ASP A 27 -10.99 -48.32 2.95
C ASP A 27 -12.08 -47.39 3.48
N GLU A 28 -12.84 -47.89 4.47
CA GLU A 28 -13.89 -47.11 5.13
C GLU A 28 -13.37 -45.84 5.80
N VAL A 29 -12.09 -45.81 6.20
CA VAL A 29 -11.49 -44.62 6.81
C VAL A 29 -11.26 -43.56 5.74
N LEU A 30 -10.72 -43.96 4.59
CA LEU A 30 -10.56 -43.07 3.44
C LEU A 30 -11.91 -42.52 2.98
N ASP A 31 -12.94 -43.36 2.88
CA ASP A 31 -14.27 -42.94 2.48
C ASP A 31 -14.86 -41.93 3.47
N ARG A 32 -14.84 -42.22 4.78
CA ARG A 32 -15.30 -41.28 5.81
C ARG A 32 -14.55 -39.94 5.75
N ASN A 33 -13.24 -39.98 5.48
CA ASN A 33 -12.45 -38.77 5.30
C ASN A 33 -12.85 -37.99 4.06
N LEU A 34 -13.17 -38.67 2.95
CA LEU A 34 -13.65 -38.05 1.73
C LEU A 34 -14.97 -37.31 1.98
N TRP A 35 -15.93 -37.96 2.66
CA TRP A 35 -17.19 -37.35 3.05
C TRP A 35 -17.00 -36.15 3.97
N ALA A 36 -16.14 -36.27 4.99
CA ALA A 36 -15.84 -35.16 5.90
C ALA A 36 -15.21 -33.96 5.17
N LEU A 37 -14.28 -34.20 4.23
CA LEU A 37 -13.66 -33.14 3.44
C LEU A 37 -14.65 -32.47 2.47
N GLU A 38 -15.58 -33.22 1.89
CA GLU A 38 -16.61 -32.66 1.02
C GLU A 38 -17.57 -31.76 1.82
N ASP A 39 -17.96 -32.19 3.03
CA ASP A 39 -18.76 -31.38 3.95
C ASP A 39 -18.03 -30.10 4.35
N GLU A 40 -16.75 -30.19 4.73
CA GLU A 40 -15.93 -29.03 5.06
C GLU A 40 -15.81 -28.07 3.88
N LYS A 41 -15.60 -28.60 2.67
CA LYS A 41 -15.51 -27.80 1.45
C LYS A 41 -16.80 -27.01 1.20
N ILE A 42 -17.97 -27.63 1.36
CA ILE A 42 -19.27 -26.95 1.20
C ILE A 42 -19.40 -25.82 2.24
N VAL A 43 -19.03 -26.07 3.50
CA VAL A 43 -19.04 -25.05 4.55
C VAL A 43 -18.10 -23.88 4.21
N TRP A 44 -16.89 -24.17 3.72
CA TRP A 44 -15.94 -23.15 3.30
C TRP A 44 -16.46 -22.33 2.12
N GLU A 45 -17.05 -22.95 1.12
CA GLU A 45 -17.63 -22.25 -0.03
C GLU A 45 -18.77 -21.31 0.39
N LEU A 46 -19.64 -21.77 1.30
CA LEU A 46 -20.73 -20.95 1.85
C LEU A 46 -20.19 -19.76 2.65
N THR A 47 -19.29 -20.01 3.60
CA THR A 47 -18.73 -18.98 4.47
C THR A 47 -17.93 -17.93 3.69
N VAL A 48 -17.13 -18.36 2.70
CA VAL A 48 -16.39 -17.44 1.83
C VAL A 48 -17.36 -16.59 1.00
N SER A 49 -18.43 -17.20 0.47
CA SER A 49 -19.45 -16.47 -0.30
C SER A 49 -20.18 -15.44 0.56
N GLU A 50 -20.55 -15.79 1.79
CA GLU A 50 -21.15 -14.87 2.75
C GLU A 50 -20.20 -13.75 3.15
N HIS A 51 -18.93 -14.06 3.42
CA HIS A 51 -17.93 -13.06 3.72
C HIS A 51 -17.72 -12.09 2.56
N ARG A 52 -17.64 -12.58 1.31
CA ARG A 52 -17.52 -11.71 0.12
C ARG A 52 -18.73 -10.80 -0.05
N LYS A 53 -19.93 -11.26 0.31
CA LYS A 53 -21.16 -10.45 0.25
C LYS A 53 -21.25 -9.42 1.37
N GLN A 54 -20.87 -9.77 2.60
CA GLN A 54 -21.12 -8.95 3.79
C GLN A 54 -19.93 -8.07 4.18
N ARG A 55 -18.68 -8.56 4.09
CA ARG A 55 -17.50 -7.80 4.55
C ARG A 55 -17.35 -6.45 3.86
N PRO A 56 -17.49 -6.32 2.52
CA PRO A 56 -17.33 -5.02 1.88
C PRO A 56 -18.31 -3.98 2.41
N ARG A 57 -19.57 -4.37 2.66
CA ARG A 57 -20.59 -3.48 3.23
C ARG A 57 -20.21 -3.00 4.62
N ARG A 58 -19.81 -3.93 5.50
CA ARG A 58 -19.37 -3.60 6.87
C ARG A 58 -18.14 -2.69 6.88
N ILE A 59 -17.19 -2.90 5.95
CA ILE A 59 -16.00 -2.04 5.83
C ILE A 59 -16.40 -0.63 5.40
N VAL A 60 -17.28 -0.49 4.41
CA VAL A 60 -17.76 0.83 3.95
C VAL A 60 -18.54 1.56 5.05
N GLU A 61 -19.36 0.84 5.82
CA GLU A 61 -20.06 1.40 6.99
C GLU A 61 -19.08 1.90 8.05
N LEU A 62 -18.05 1.12 8.36
CA LEU A 62 -16.99 1.51 9.29
C LEU A 62 -16.20 2.72 8.79
N GLU A 63 -15.84 2.75 7.50
CA GLU A 63 -15.12 3.87 6.91
C GLU A 63 -15.94 5.16 6.99
N LYS A 64 -17.23 5.10 6.66
CA LYS A 64 -18.14 6.24 6.78
C LYS A 64 -18.27 6.74 8.21
N ASP A 65 -18.36 5.83 9.18
CA ASP A 65 -18.40 6.20 10.60
C ASP A 65 -17.11 6.90 11.03
N ILE A 66 -15.94 6.36 10.66
CA ILE A 66 -14.64 6.98 10.95
C ILE A 66 -14.53 8.35 10.28
N GLN A 67 -14.93 8.48 9.02
CA GLN A 67 -14.95 9.76 8.31
C GLN A 67 -15.90 10.75 8.99
N GLY A 68 -17.11 10.33 9.38
CA GLY A 68 -18.06 11.17 10.10
C GLY A 68 -17.50 11.67 11.43
N ARG A 69 -16.85 10.81 12.21
CA ARG A 69 -16.17 11.18 13.46
C ARG A 69 -15.00 12.13 13.21
N ARG A 70 -14.23 11.90 12.15
CA ARG A 70 -13.15 12.80 11.75
C ARG A 70 -13.72 14.18 11.42
N MET A 71 -14.74 14.27 10.58
CA MET A 71 -15.40 15.54 10.22
C MET A 71 -15.99 16.26 11.43
N TYR A 72 -16.48 15.52 12.43
CA TYR A 72 -16.99 16.12 13.68
C TYR A 72 -15.85 16.63 14.58
N ALA A 73 -14.75 15.89 14.69
CA ALA A 73 -13.60 16.24 15.54
C ALA A 73 -12.73 17.34 14.91
N GLU A 74 -12.52 17.25 13.60
CA GLU A 74 -12.01 18.31 12.75
C GLU A 74 -13.16 19.29 12.55
N TRP A 75 -13.53 20.01 13.61
CA TRP A 75 -14.49 21.12 13.55
C TRP A 75 -14.05 22.06 12.42
N TYR A 76 -14.59 21.81 11.24
CA TYR A 76 -14.59 22.73 10.14
C TYR A 76 -15.78 23.64 10.43
N PRO A 77 -15.61 24.95 10.53
CA PRO A 77 -16.74 25.86 10.46
C PRO A 77 -17.38 25.68 9.09
N GLU A 78 -18.27 24.69 8.95
CA GLU A 78 -19.20 24.60 7.84
C GLU A 78 -20.21 25.71 8.04
N GLY A 79 -19.86 26.91 7.60
CA GLY A 79 -20.82 27.99 7.45
C GLY A 79 -21.45 28.48 8.75
N ASP A 80 -20.70 28.56 9.85
CA ASP A 80 -20.88 29.71 10.72
C ASP A 80 -20.30 30.91 9.97
N ASP A 81 -21.04 31.33 8.95
CA ASP A 81 -20.94 32.64 8.36
C ASP A 81 -21.29 33.69 9.44
N GLU A 82 -21.60 33.35 10.68
CA GLU A 82 -21.97 34.30 11.72
C GLU A 82 -20.98 34.25 12.88
N ASP A 83 -20.33 35.39 13.16
CA ASP A 83 -19.57 35.57 14.41
C ASP A 83 -20.48 35.26 15.62
N GLU A 84 -19.95 35.07 16.84
CA GLU A 84 -20.73 34.90 18.10
C GLU A 84 -21.81 36.00 18.36
N GLN A 85 -21.84 37.06 17.55
CA GLN A 85 -22.84 38.13 17.53
C GLN A 85 -23.78 38.14 16.30
N GLY A 86 -23.87 37.06 15.51
CA GLY A 86 -24.79 36.96 14.37
C GLY A 86 -24.37 37.75 13.11
N ARG A 87 -23.08 38.09 12.97
CA ARG A 87 -22.58 38.95 11.88
C ARG A 87 -21.97 38.14 10.75
N LYS A 88 -22.43 38.38 9.53
CA LYS A 88 -21.94 37.71 8.32
C LYS A 88 -20.42 37.87 8.14
N VAL A 89 -19.64 36.80 8.32
CA VAL A 89 -18.21 36.70 8.02
C VAL A 89 -18.03 37.05 6.54
N LYS A 90 -17.34 38.16 6.28
CA LYS A 90 -17.12 38.63 4.90
C LYS A 90 -16.27 37.59 4.18
N LYS A 91 -16.75 37.12 3.02
CA LYS A 91 -15.99 36.22 2.16
C LYS A 91 -14.67 36.90 1.77
N ALA A 92 -13.60 36.12 1.60
CA ALA A 92 -12.27 36.67 1.27
C ALA A 92 -12.24 37.55 0.00
N ALA A 93 -13.22 37.37 -0.90
CA ALA A 93 -13.42 38.20 -2.10
C ALA A 93 -13.90 39.64 -1.80
N ASP A 94 -14.58 39.85 -0.66
CA ASP A 94 -15.16 41.14 -0.27
C ASP A 94 -14.21 41.99 0.59
N ILE A 95 -13.04 41.44 0.96
CA ILE A 95 -12.02 42.15 1.72
C ILE A 95 -11.21 43.01 0.74
N PRO A 96 -11.16 44.34 0.92
CA PRO A 96 -10.37 45.19 0.05
C PRO A 96 -8.90 44.80 0.12
N LYS A 97 -8.27 44.66 -1.05
CA LYS A 97 -6.85 44.27 -1.13
C LYS A 97 -5.99 45.29 -0.38
N PRO A 98 -5.02 44.84 0.45
CA PRO A 98 -4.12 45.73 1.15
C PRO A 98 -3.39 46.68 0.20
N PRO A 99 -3.02 47.90 0.64
CA PRO A 99 -2.45 48.94 -0.22
C PRO A 99 -1.13 48.55 -0.92
N ARG A 100 -0.45 47.48 -0.47
CA ARG A 100 0.84 46.99 -1.02
C ARG A 100 0.78 45.58 -1.61
N HIS A 101 -0.42 45.03 -1.85
CA HIS A 101 -0.58 43.66 -2.32
C HIS A 101 0.16 43.36 -3.64
N ALA A 102 0.21 44.33 -4.56
CA ALA A 102 0.94 44.18 -5.81
C ALA A 102 2.47 44.15 -5.60
N GLU A 103 2.98 44.89 -4.62
CA GLU A 103 4.40 44.90 -4.28
C GLU A 103 4.81 43.57 -3.64
N THR A 104 3.99 43.04 -2.71
CA THR A 104 4.27 41.78 -2.03
C THR A 104 4.31 40.59 -2.99
N ILE A 105 3.45 40.57 -4.01
CA ILE A 105 3.48 39.53 -5.05
C ILE A 105 4.79 39.59 -5.84
N LYS A 106 5.21 40.80 -6.24
CA LYS A 106 6.46 40.98 -6.98
C LYS A 106 7.68 40.57 -6.16
N THR A 107 7.74 40.96 -4.88
CA THR A 107 8.83 40.54 -3.99
C THR A 107 8.83 39.03 -3.77
N PHE A 108 7.65 38.42 -3.69
CA PHE A 108 7.54 36.98 -3.54
C PHE A 108 8.05 36.24 -4.79
N GLN A 109 7.67 36.69 -5.99
CA GLN A 109 8.18 36.15 -7.25
C GLN A 109 9.71 36.25 -7.32
N GLN A 110 10.27 37.41 -6.96
CA GLN A 110 11.72 37.60 -6.91
C GLN A 110 12.40 36.67 -5.90
N VAL A 111 11.80 36.43 -4.73
CA VAL A 111 12.33 35.49 -3.74
C VAL A 111 12.31 34.05 -4.29
N VAL A 112 11.24 33.66 -4.97
CA VAL A 112 11.12 32.33 -5.59
C VAL A 112 12.17 32.14 -6.69
N GLU A 113 12.39 33.15 -7.53
CA GLU A 113 13.44 33.15 -8.56
C GLU A 113 14.84 33.06 -7.93
N ASN A 114 15.12 33.85 -6.89
CA ASN A 114 16.40 33.78 -6.18
C ASN A 114 16.64 32.39 -5.55
N ILE A 115 15.59 31.74 -5.04
CA ILE A 115 15.70 30.39 -4.47
C ILE A 115 15.98 29.35 -5.57
N SER A 116 15.35 29.45 -6.73
CA SER A 116 15.61 28.51 -7.83
C SER A 116 17.02 28.68 -8.40
N GLU A 117 17.51 29.91 -8.49
CA GLU A 117 18.90 30.21 -8.83
C GLU A 117 19.88 29.66 -7.77
N LEU A 118 19.57 29.81 -6.49
CA LEU A 118 20.40 29.25 -5.42
C LEU A 118 20.45 27.72 -5.49
N ALA A 119 19.31 27.06 -5.74
CA ALA A 119 19.21 25.61 -5.84
C ALA A 119 20.05 25.03 -6.99
N THR A 120 20.18 25.77 -8.10
CA THR A 120 21.02 25.34 -9.24
C THR A 120 22.51 25.61 -9.00
N ASN A 121 22.86 26.70 -8.33
CA ASN A 121 24.25 27.13 -8.11
C ASN A 121 24.94 26.44 -6.93
N VAL A 122 24.22 26.13 -5.85
CA VAL A 122 24.79 25.54 -4.62
C VAL A 122 25.48 24.18 -4.87
N PRO A 123 24.92 23.23 -5.62
CA PRO A 123 25.59 21.96 -5.91
C PRO A 123 26.90 22.15 -6.68
N GLN A 124 26.94 23.10 -7.62
CA GLN A 124 28.15 23.40 -8.37
C GLN A 124 29.25 23.96 -7.47
N GLN A 125 28.91 24.90 -6.58
CA GLN A 125 29.86 25.45 -5.61
C GLN A 125 30.34 24.40 -4.60
N LEU A 126 29.44 23.53 -4.13
CA LEU A 126 29.79 22.43 -3.23
C LEU A 126 30.77 21.46 -3.89
N SER A 127 30.53 21.08 -5.14
CA SER A 127 31.47 20.21 -5.88
C SER A 127 32.84 20.86 -6.09
N ARG A 128 32.89 22.18 -6.32
CA ARG A 128 34.15 22.94 -6.43
C ARG A 128 34.88 22.99 -5.09
N ALA A 129 34.17 23.22 -4.00
CA ALA A 129 34.72 23.23 -2.65
C ALA A 129 35.29 21.86 -2.26
N GLN A 130 34.59 20.76 -2.56
CA GLN A 130 35.07 19.40 -2.34
C GLN A 130 36.34 19.10 -3.14
N ARG A 131 36.37 19.47 -4.43
CA ARG A 131 37.60 19.30 -5.24
C ARG A 131 38.77 20.09 -4.68
N ALA A 132 38.55 21.33 -4.25
CA ALA A 132 39.60 22.15 -3.64
C ALA A 132 40.08 21.57 -2.31
N ALA A 133 39.18 21.01 -1.50
CA ALA A 133 39.53 20.30 -0.26
C ALA A 133 40.39 19.06 -0.54
N ASN A 134 40.00 18.23 -1.52
CA ASN A 134 40.78 17.05 -1.91
C ASN A 134 42.19 17.42 -2.39
N VAL A 135 42.32 18.44 -3.26
CA VAL A 135 43.64 18.92 -3.71
C VAL A 135 44.49 19.43 -2.54
N ARG A 136 43.88 20.10 -1.56
CA ARG A 136 44.58 20.53 -0.35
C ARG A 136 45.09 19.35 0.47
N GLU A 137 44.28 18.30 0.62
CA GLU A 137 44.69 17.07 1.32
C GLU A 137 45.79 16.33 0.56
N GLU A 138 45.71 16.26 -0.76
CA GLU A 138 46.76 15.68 -1.62
C GLU A 138 48.08 16.44 -1.49
N ILE A 139 48.05 17.79 -1.48
CA ILE A 139 49.25 18.61 -1.26
C ILE A 139 49.84 18.37 0.14
N ALA A 140 48.99 18.23 1.16
CA ALA A 140 49.44 17.98 2.53
C ALA A 140 50.06 16.59 2.71
N ASN A 141 49.66 15.61 1.90
CA ASN A 141 50.12 14.23 1.95
C ASN A 141 51.27 13.90 0.97
N LEU A 142 51.74 14.88 0.19
CA LEU A 142 52.93 14.71 -0.65
C LEU A 142 54.17 14.51 0.25
N PRO A 143 54.95 13.42 0.07
CA PRO A 143 56.20 13.25 0.79
C PRO A 143 57.20 14.33 0.35
N GLN A 144 57.83 15.00 1.32
CA GLN A 144 58.91 15.97 1.09
C GLN A 144 60.14 15.32 0.47
#